data_AF-A0A354TNM8-F1
#
_entry.id   AF-A0A354TNM8-F1
#
_cell.length_a   1.000
_cell.length_b   1.000
_cell.length_c   1.000
_cell.angle_alpha   90.00
_cell.angle_beta   90.00
_cell.angle_gamma   90.00
#
_symmetry.space_group_name_H-M   'P 1'
#
loop_
_entity.id
_entity.type
_entity.pdbx_description
1 polymer ?
#
loop_
_entity_poly.entity_id
_entity_poly.type
_entity_poly.pdbx_seq_one_letter_code
_entity_poly.pdbx_strand_id
1 'polypeptide(L)'
;MLASLISQPASANGIDASINAAMQPITDAVAGFIFFEVSVFGAQLPLIVLWLIAASTFFTFYLKFLNLRGFKHAFELLRGDFSKSDHKGELSHFQALTTAVAGTVGIGNISSVAIIISLAGPGATFWLML
;
A
#
# COMPACT_ATOMS: atom_id res chain seq x y z
N MET A 1 -19.68 33.08 13.74
CA MET A 1 -20.87 32.41 13.16
C MET A 1 -20.89 32.61 11.65
N LEU A 2 -19.95 32.03 10.90
CA LEU A 2 -19.94 32.07 9.44
C LEU A 2 -19.21 30.83 8.92
N ALA A 3 -19.92 30.10 8.06
CA ALA A 3 -19.42 29.04 7.18
C ALA A 3 -19.02 27.69 7.80
N SER A 4 -19.97 27.02 8.47
CA SER A 4 -20.06 25.55 8.42
C SER A 4 -20.70 25.13 7.09
N LEU A 5 -19.99 25.35 5.97
CA LEU A 5 -20.27 24.70 4.70
C LEU A 5 -19.59 23.32 4.73
N ILE A 6 -20.13 22.46 5.60
CA ILE A 6 -19.93 21.02 5.43
C ILE A 6 -20.74 20.69 4.18
N SER A 7 -20.02 20.31 3.13
CA SER A 7 -20.57 19.70 1.93
C SER A 7 -21.57 18.63 2.35
N GLN A 8 -22.87 18.93 2.29
CA GLN A 8 -23.87 17.88 2.33
C GLN A 8 -23.57 16.98 1.14
N PRO A 9 -23.46 15.64 1.31
CA PRO A 9 -23.40 14.77 0.15
C PRO A 9 -24.68 15.04 -0.64
N ALA A 10 -24.52 15.63 -1.82
CA ALA A 10 -25.63 15.88 -2.71
C ALA A 10 -26.32 14.54 -2.94
N SER A 11 -27.58 14.46 -2.51
CA SER A 11 -28.43 13.29 -2.64
C SER A 11 -28.50 12.82 -4.10
N ALA A 12 -27.63 11.88 -4.47
CA ALA A 12 -27.70 11.08 -5.68
C ALA A 12 -28.42 9.74 -5.37
N ASN A 13 -29.55 9.83 -4.68
CA ASN A 13 -30.26 8.71 -4.03
C ASN A 13 -30.85 7.63 -4.97
N GLY A 14 -30.56 7.67 -6.28
CA GLY A 14 -31.12 6.74 -7.27
C GLY A 14 -30.08 5.88 -8.00
N ILE A 15 -29.13 6.52 -8.68
CA ILE A 15 -28.15 5.83 -9.53
C ILE A 15 -27.05 5.19 -8.67
N ASP A 16 -26.47 5.94 -7.73
CA ASP A 16 -25.41 5.43 -6.87
C ASP A 16 -25.90 4.29 -5.97
N ALA A 17 -27.13 4.39 -5.45
CA ALA A 17 -27.77 3.35 -4.67
C ALA A 17 -28.03 2.08 -5.50
N SER A 18 -28.44 2.24 -6.76
CA SER A 18 -28.67 1.11 -7.68
C SER A 18 -27.37 0.41 -8.08
N ILE A 19 -26.31 1.20 -8.34
CA ILE A 19 -24.97 0.66 -8.62
C ILE A 19 -24.45 -0.07 -7.38
N ASN A 20 -24.56 0.53 -6.20
CA ASN A 20 -24.15 -0.10 -4.96
C ASN A 20 -24.90 -1.42 -4.75
N ALA A 21 -26.23 -1.44 -4.83
CA ALA A 21 -27.01 -2.67 -4.65
C ALA A 21 -26.65 -3.77 -5.66
N ALA A 22 -26.29 -3.42 -6.90
CA ALA A 22 -25.85 -4.38 -7.90
C ALA A 22 -24.44 -4.92 -7.64
N MET A 23 -23.54 -4.09 -7.09
CA MET A 23 -22.14 -4.45 -6.83
C MET A 23 -21.92 -5.05 -5.44
N GLN A 24 -22.76 -4.72 -4.46
CA GLN A 24 -22.68 -5.17 -3.08
C GLN A 24 -22.58 -6.69 -2.91
N PRO A 25 -23.35 -7.55 -3.61
CA PRO A 25 -23.18 -9.00 -3.45
C PRO A 25 -21.80 -9.49 -3.90
N ILE A 26 -21.19 -8.84 -4.90
CA ILE A 26 -19.85 -9.17 -5.38
C ILE A 26 -18.82 -8.68 -4.36
N THR A 27 -18.97 -7.44 -3.90
CA THR A 27 -18.09 -6.84 -2.89
C THR A 27 -18.10 -7.65 -1.61
N ASP A 28 -19.26 -8.05 -1.11
CA ASP A 28 -19.41 -8.81 0.13
C ASP A 28 -18.84 -10.23 0.00
N ALA A 29 -19.05 -10.88 -1.15
CA ALA A 29 -18.47 -12.20 -1.41
C ALA A 29 -16.93 -12.14 -1.46
N VAL A 30 -16.37 -11.12 -2.12
CA VAL A 30 -14.92 -10.92 -2.22
C VAL A 30 -14.34 -10.50 -0.86
N ALA A 31 -14.99 -9.58 -0.15
CA ALA A 31 -14.55 -9.09 1.14
C ALA A 31 -14.59 -10.19 2.20
N GLY A 32 -15.65 -11.00 2.24
CA GLY A 32 -15.75 -12.13 3.16
C GLY A 32 -14.67 -13.19 2.94
N PHE A 33 -14.23 -13.38 1.69
CA PHE A 33 -13.13 -14.30 1.36
C PHE A 33 -11.76 -13.70 1.70
N ILE A 34 -11.48 -12.46 1.28
CA ILE A 34 -10.17 -11.82 1.44
C ILE A 34 -9.93 -11.40 2.90
N PHE A 35 -10.94 -10.79 3.53
CA PHE A 35 -10.87 -10.27 4.89
C PHE A 35 -11.50 -11.22 5.90
N PHE A 36 -11.36 -12.53 5.69
CA PHE A 36 -11.78 -13.52 6.67
C PHE A 36 -11.13 -13.24 8.03
N GLU A 37 -11.93 -12.87 9.02
CA GLU A 37 -11.43 -12.43 10.32
C GLU A 37 -11.16 -13.61 11.25
N VAL A 38 -10.02 -13.57 11.92
CA VAL A 38 -9.68 -14.49 13.01
C VAL A 38 -9.49 -13.67 14.28
N SER A 39 -10.09 -14.13 15.38
CA SER A 39 -9.86 -13.52 16.68
C SER A 39 -8.48 -13.91 17.21
N VAL A 40 -7.59 -12.93 17.32
CA VAL A 40 -6.23 -13.11 17.81
C VAL A 40 -6.02 -12.14 18.97
N PHE A 41 -5.75 -12.67 20.17
CA PHE A 41 -5.57 -11.89 21.41
C PHE A 41 -6.73 -10.93 21.75
N GLY A 42 -7.97 -11.27 21.35
CA GLY A 42 -9.16 -10.44 21.59
C GLY A 42 -9.42 -9.36 20.54
N ALA A 43 -8.55 -9.22 19.52
CA ALA A 43 -8.76 -8.36 18.37
C ALA A 43 -9.21 -9.19 17.15
N GLN A 44 -10.17 -8.67 16.36
CA GLN A 44 -10.49 -9.25 15.05
C GLN A 44 -9.47 -8.74 14.04
N LEU A 45 -8.67 -9.65 13.47
CA LEU A 45 -7.70 -9.31 12.45
C LEU A 45 -7.97 -10.14 11.18
N PRO A 46 -7.95 -9.52 9.98
CA PRO A 46 -8.05 -10.26 8.73
C PRO A 46 -6.90 -11.27 8.61
N LEU A 47 -7.23 -12.52 8.27
CA LEU A 47 -6.26 -13.61 8.12
C LEU A 47 -5.16 -13.26 7.12
N ILE A 48 -5.52 -12.57 6.03
CA ILE A 48 -4.57 -12.12 5.02
C ILE A 48 -3.50 -11.18 5.60
N VAL A 49 -3.87 -10.29 6.53
CA VAL A 49 -2.92 -9.38 7.17
C VAL A 49 -1.94 -10.15 8.05
N LEU A 50 -2.45 -11.12 8.83
CA LEU A 50 -1.61 -11.99 9.66
C LEU A 50 -0.62 -12.78 8.80
N TRP A 51 -1.09 -13.32 7.67
CA TRP A 51 -0.26 -14.06 6.72
C TRP A 51 0.84 -13.19 6.12
N LEU A 52 0.51 -11.96 5.71
CA LEU A 52 1.48 -11.01 5.14
C LEU A 52 2.55 -10.61 6.16
N ILE A 53 2.16 -10.35 7.42
CA ILE A 53 3.12 -10.04 8.50
C ILE A 53 4.04 -11.24 8.76
N ALA A 54 3.50 -12.45 8.81
CA ALA A 54 4.29 -13.67 9.01
C ALA A 54 5.31 -13.88 7.88
N ALA A 55 4.88 -13.75 6.63
CA ALA A 55 5.76 -13.86 5.46
C ALA A 55 6.83 -12.76 5.46
N SER A 56 6.45 -11.51 5.68
CA SER A 56 7.37 -10.36 5.75
C SER A 56 8.44 -10.56 6.84
N THR A 57 8.01 -11.00 8.02
CA THR A 57 8.90 -11.27 9.15
C THR A 57 9.86 -12.40 8.81
N PHE A 58 9.35 -13.52 8.28
CA PHE A 58 10.17 -14.66 7.85
C PHE A 58 11.24 -14.25 6.83
N PHE A 59 10.85 -13.56 5.75
CA PHE A 59 11.81 -13.12 4.73
C PHE A 59 12.79 -12.08 5.26
N THR A 60 12.36 -11.19 6.17
CA THR A 60 13.26 -10.20 6.79
C THR A 60 14.38 -10.87 7.58
N PHE A 61 14.07 -11.89 8.39
CA PHE A 61 15.08 -12.65 9.14
C PHE A 61 15.91 -13.56 8.24
N TYR A 62 15.27 -14.27 7.31
CA TYR A 62 15.95 -15.17 6.37
C TYR A 62 16.98 -14.43 5.50
N LEU A 63 16.62 -13.24 5.00
CA LEU A 63 17.52 -12.38 4.23
C LEU A 63 18.48 -11.55 5.09
N LYS A 64 18.54 -11.80 6.41
CA LYS A 64 19.44 -11.10 7.36
C LYS A 64 19.30 -9.57 7.31
N PHE A 65 18.07 -9.07 7.32
CA PHE A 65 17.75 -7.64 7.24
C PHE A 65 18.33 -6.96 5.98
N LEU A 66 18.21 -7.63 4.82
CA LEU A 66 18.66 -7.09 3.54
C LEU A 66 18.04 -5.72 3.22
N ASN A 67 16.80 -5.47 3.65
CA ASN A 67 16.13 -4.17 3.49
C ASN A 67 16.98 -2.99 4.02
N LEU A 68 17.74 -3.20 5.11
CA LEU A 68 18.63 -2.18 5.68
C LEU A 68 20.05 -2.31 5.14
N ARG A 69 20.59 -3.53 5.06
CA ARG A 69 22.00 -3.76 4.67
C ARG A 69 22.28 -3.51 3.20
N GLY A 70 21.30 -3.80 2.34
CA GLY A 70 21.42 -3.70 0.89
C GLY A 70 21.33 -2.27 0.36
N PHE A 71 20.93 -1.29 1.18
CA PHE A 71 20.66 0.08 0.74
C PHE A 71 21.89 0.75 0.09
N LYS A 72 23.07 0.61 0.70
CA LYS A 72 24.32 1.16 0.16
C LYS A 72 24.65 0.55 -1.22
N HIS A 73 24.59 -0.78 -1.32
CA HIS A 73 24.90 -1.48 -2.56
C HIS A 73 23.88 -1.18 -3.67
N ALA A 74 22.60 -1.09 -3.31
CA ALA A 74 21.54 -0.67 -4.22
C ALA A 74 21.81 0.74 -4.78
N PHE A 75 22.26 1.68 -3.94
CA PHE A 75 22.58 3.03 -4.39
C PHE A 75 23.79 3.07 -5.35
N GLU A 76 24.84 2.29 -5.06
CA GLU A 76 26.01 2.15 -5.95
C GLU A 76 25.61 1.55 -7.33
N LEU A 77 24.69 0.58 -7.34
CA LEU A 77 24.12 0.01 -8.58
C LEU A 77 23.35 1.05 -9.40
N LEU A 78 22.58 1.92 -8.75
CA LEU A 78 21.80 2.97 -9.41
C LEU A 78 22.68 4.09 -10.00
N ARG A 79 23.81 4.39 -9.35
CA ARG A 79 24.80 5.35 -9.85
C ARG A 79 25.58 4.86 -11.06
N GLY A 80 25.55 3.56 -11.33
CA GLY A 80 26.24 2.96 -12.47
C GLY A 80 27.68 2.52 -12.18
N ASP A 81 28.10 2.50 -10.90
CA ASP A 81 29.44 2.05 -10.49
C ASP A 81 29.72 0.58 -10.87
N PHE A 82 28.65 -0.20 -11.10
CA PHE A 82 28.72 -1.60 -11.51
C PHE A 82 28.21 -1.86 -12.94
N SER A 83 27.95 -0.82 -13.73
CA SER A 83 27.49 -0.94 -15.12
C SER A 83 28.65 -1.31 -16.06
N LYS A 84 28.88 -2.61 -16.28
CA LYS A 84 29.84 -3.10 -17.29
C LYS A 84 29.19 -3.15 -18.68
N SER A 85 29.88 -2.64 -19.69
CA SER A 85 29.44 -2.48 -21.09
C SER A 85 29.05 -3.77 -21.84
N ASP A 86 29.27 -4.96 -21.26
CA ASP A 86 29.05 -6.26 -21.91
C ASP A 86 27.80 -7.02 -21.41
N HIS A 87 27.00 -6.42 -20.51
CA HIS A 87 25.80 -7.07 -19.97
C HIS A 87 24.58 -6.75 -20.85
N LYS A 88 23.90 -7.80 -21.37
CA LYS A 88 22.64 -7.72 -22.13
C LYS A 88 21.45 -7.31 -21.24
N GLY A 89 21.46 -6.10 -20.70
CA GLY A 89 20.28 -5.49 -20.10
C GLY A 89 19.51 -4.68 -21.14
N GLU A 90 18.20 -4.91 -21.31
CA GLU A 90 17.36 -4.09 -22.20
C GLU A 90 17.12 -2.67 -21.65
N LEU A 91 17.27 -2.49 -20.32
CA LEU A 91 17.07 -1.25 -19.59
C LEU A 91 18.16 -1.07 -18.53
N SER A 92 18.51 0.18 -18.21
CA SER A 92 19.47 0.47 -17.13
C SER A 92 18.89 0.15 -15.74
N HIS A 93 19.75 -0.07 -14.74
CA HIS A 93 19.31 -0.31 -13.35
C HIS A 93 18.40 0.81 -12.82
N PHE A 94 18.69 2.06 -13.17
CA PHE A 94 17.85 3.20 -12.80
C PHE A 94 16.50 3.21 -13.53
N GLN A 95 16.47 2.83 -14.81
CA GLN A 95 15.22 2.70 -15.56
C GLN A 95 14.35 1.58 -14.98
N ALA A 96 14.93 0.42 -14.70
CA ALA A 96 14.23 -0.69 -14.07
C ALA A 96 13.64 -0.30 -12.69
N LEU A 97 14.42 0.40 -11.86
CA LEU A 97 13.93 0.95 -10.59
C LEU A 97 12.78 1.94 -10.83
N THR A 98 12.95 2.88 -11.75
CA THR A 98 11.94 3.92 -12.03
C THR A 98 10.64 3.30 -12.52
N THR A 99 10.70 2.28 -13.37
CA THR A 99 9.53 1.52 -13.81
C THR A 99 8.83 0.82 -12.65
N ALA A 100 9.60 0.17 -11.76
CA ALA A 100 9.03 -0.48 -10.58
C ALA A 100 8.39 0.52 -9.61
N VAL A 101 9.06 1.65 -9.34
CA VAL A 101 8.55 2.73 -8.47
C VAL A 101 7.32 3.39 -9.09
N ALA A 102 7.28 3.61 -10.40
CA ALA A 102 6.10 4.16 -11.08
C ALA A 102 4.89 3.21 -10.97
N GLY A 103 5.11 1.89 -10.92
CA GLY A 103 4.05 0.91 -10.70
C GLY A 103 3.49 0.90 -9.29
N THR A 104 4.29 1.29 -8.28
CA THR A 104 3.88 1.26 -6.88
C THR A 104 3.49 2.63 -6.33
N VAL A 105 4.05 3.73 -6.83
CA VAL A 105 3.77 5.10 -6.39
C VAL A 105 2.80 5.75 -7.37
N GLY A 106 1.53 5.83 -6.97
CA GLY A 106 0.48 6.48 -7.72
C GLY A 106 -0.34 7.48 -6.91
N ILE A 107 -1.27 8.18 -7.57
CA ILE A 107 -2.22 9.11 -6.94
C ILE A 107 -2.96 8.43 -5.77
N GLY A 108 -3.30 7.15 -5.92
CA GLY A 108 -3.97 6.36 -4.88
C GLY A 108 -3.22 6.32 -3.56
N ASN A 109 -1.89 6.17 -3.57
CA ASN A 109 -1.09 6.14 -2.34
C ASN A 109 -0.99 7.53 -1.69
N ILE A 110 -0.98 8.60 -2.49
CA ILE A 110 -0.94 9.97 -1.96
C ILE A 110 -2.28 10.32 -1.31
N SER A 111 -3.39 9.99 -1.98
CA SER A 111 -4.74 10.25 -1.49
C SER A 111 -5.09 9.41 -0.25
N SER A 112 -4.74 8.11 -0.24
CA SER A 112 -5.03 7.25 0.91
C SER A 112 -4.28 7.70 2.16
N VAL A 113 -3.01 8.11 2.03
CA VAL A 113 -2.22 8.66 3.14
C VAL A 113 -2.86 9.95 3.68
N ALA A 114 -3.34 10.84 2.81
CA ALA A 114 -4.04 12.05 3.24
C ALA A 114 -5.33 11.74 4.02
N ILE A 115 -6.10 10.75 3.58
CA ILE A 115 -7.31 10.28 4.27
C ILE A 115 -6.93 9.70 5.65
N ILE A 116 -5.91 8.84 5.71
CA ILE A 116 -5.46 8.21 6.95
C ILE A 116 -5.00 9.25 7.97
N ILE A 117 -4.17 10.22 7.57
CA ILE A 117 -3.70 11.29 8.48
C ILE A 117 -4.87 12.17 8.94
N SER A 118 -5.82 12.45 8.05
CA SER A 118 -7.00 13.25 8.40
C SER A 118 -7.91 12.57 9.43
N LEU A 119 -8.02 11.24 9.37
CA LEU A 119 -8.85 10.45 10.28
C LEU A 119 -8.12 10.05 11.57
N ALA A 120 -6.86 9.65 11.48
CA ALA A 120 -6.07 9.10 12.60
C ALA A 120 -5.11 10.13 13.24
N GLY A 121 -5.06 11.35 12.70
CA GLY A 121 -4.22 12.44 13.20
C GLY A 121 -2.74 12.32 12.80
N PRO A 122 -1.89 13.27 13.26
CA PRO A 122 -0.50 13.36 12.85
C PRO A 122 0.37 12.16 13.29
N GLY A 123 -0.08 11.41 14.31
CA GLY A 123 0.61 10.19 14.76
C GLY A 123 0.56 9.04 13.75
N ALA A 124 -0.39 9.05 12.81
CA ALA A 124 -0.52 8.02 11.80
C ALA A 124 0.69 7.96 10.84
N THR A 125 1.33 9.10 10.58
CA THR A 125 2.53 9.17 9.73
C THR A 125 3.67 8.33 10.26
N PHE A 126 3.84 8.26 11.59
CA PHE A 126 4.88 7.42 12.20
C PHE A 126 4.64 5.93 11.87
N TRP A 127 3.39 5.47 12.01
CA TRP A 127 3.01 4.09 11.73
C TRP A 127 3.08 3.72 10.25
N LEU A 128 2.89 4.68 9.35
CA LEU A 128 3.03 4.46 7.91
C LEU A 128 4.48 4.35 7.44
N MET A 129 5.45 4.88 8.21
CA MET A 129 6.88 4.84 7.86
C MET A 129 7.64 3.67 8.47
N LEU A 130 7.09 3.01 9.49
CA LEU A 130 7.74 1.95 10.26
C LEU A 130 7.59 0.58 9.58
#